data_AF-A0A528JHB9-F1
#
_entry.id   AF-A0A528JHB9-F1
#
_cell.length_a   1.000
_cell.length_b   1.000
_cell.length_c   1.000
_cell.angle_alpha   90.00
_cell.angle_beta   90.00
_cell.angle_gamma   90.00
#
_symmetry.space_group_name_H-M   'P 1'
#
loop_
_entity.id
_entity.type
_entity.pdbx_description
1 polymer ?
#
loop_
_entity_poly.entity_id
_entity_poly.type
_entity_poly.pdbx_seq_one_letter_code
_entity_poly.pdbx_strand_id
1 'polypeptide(L)' 'ADVDWWDDIVTGVAKPLVKDGFITVPDRPGLGIDDVVDEVISQHLQPGVTGIWQPTDQWDNEYSWDRTWS' A
#
# COMPACT_ATOMS: atom_id res chain seq x y z
N ALA A 1 -2.28 -9.96 15.78
CA ALA A 1 -1.07 -9.52 15.06
C ALA A 1 -0.37 -8.48 15.94
N ASP A 2 0.92 -8.19 15.71
CA ASP A 2 1.60 -7.13 16.49
C ASP A 2 1.03 -5.73 16.19
N VAL A 3 0.35 -5.58 15.04
CA VAL A 3 -0.39 -4.39 14.63
C VAL A 3 -1.81 -4.82 14.30
N ASP A 4 -2.79 -4.43 15.13
CA ASP A 4 -4.16 -4.97 15.09
C ASP A 4 -4.90 -4.74 13.76
N TRP A 5 -4.57 -3.66 13.06
CA TRP A 5 -5.24 -3.24 11.83
C TRP A 5 -4.55 -3.72 10.54
N TRP A 6 -3.41 -4.42 10.64
CA TRP A 6 -2.60 -4.76 9.47
C TRP A 6 -3.33 -5.65 8.46
N ASP A 7 -4.06 -6.63 8.96
CA ASP A 7 -4.83 -7.56 8.13
C ASP A 7 -6.07 -6.88 7.50
N ASP A 8 -6.41 -5.67 7.94
CA ASP A 8 -7.57 -4.92 7.44
C ASP A 8 -7.23 -3.97 6.29
N ILE A 9 -5.95 -3.82 5.94
CA ILE A 9 -5.49 -2.99 4.82
C ILE A 9 -5.94 -3.55 3.46
N VAL A 10 -6.09 -4.88 3.36
CA VAL A 10 -6.32 -5.58 2.09
C VAL A 10 -7.54 -6.49 2.13
N THR A 11 -8.16 -6.70 0.97
CA THR A 11 -9.28 -7.63 0.78
C THR A 11 -8.85 -8.85 -0.07
N GLY A 12 -9.68 -9.90 -0.06
CA GLY A 12 -9.45 -11.07 -0.93
C GLY A 12 -8.45 -12.12 -0.42
N VAL A 13 -7.93 -11.93 0.79
CA VAL A 13 -6.97 -12.86 1.43
C VAL A 13 -7.58 -13.53 2.66
N ALA A 14 -7.04 -14.70 3.02
CA ALA A 14 -7.42 -15.39 4.24
C ALA A 14 -6.99 -14.56 5.47
N LYS A 15 -7.87 -14.52 6.48
CA LYS A 15 -7.56 -13.91 7.79
C LYS A 15 -7.44 -15.01 8.86
N PRO A 16 -6.44 -14.95 9.75
CA PRO A 16 -5.35 -13.97 9.79
C PRO A 16 -4.37 -14.19 8.62
N LEU A 17 -3.78 -13.10 8.12
CA LEU A 17 -2.83 -13.14 6.99
C LEU A 17 -1.56 -13.90 7.37
N VAL A 18 -1.03 -13.60 8.56
CA VAL A 18 0.10 -14.29 9.17
C VAL A 18 -0.41 -15.31 10.18
N LYS A 19 -0.05 -16.57 9.98
CA LYS A 19 -0.34 -17.66 10.90
C LYS A 19 0.95 -18.38 11.27
N ASP A 20 1.22 -18.46 12.58
CA ASP A 20 2.40 -19.14 13.12
C ASP A 20 3.74 -18.66 12.53
N GLY A 21 3.83 -17.37 12.15
CA GLY A 21 5.02 -16.77 11.54
C GLY A 21 5.14 -16.96 10.02
N PHE A 22 4.13 -17.55 9.37
CA PHE A 22 4.11 -17.79 7.93
C PHE A 22 2.89 -17.17 7.26
N ILE A 23 3.01 -16.89 5.96
CA ILE A 23 1.91 -16.49 5.08
C ILE A 23 1.77 -17.57 4.01
N THR A 24 0.53 -17.94 3.68
CA THR A 24 0.26 -18.78 2.51
C THR A 24 0.28 -17.91 1.26
N VAL A 25 1.23 -18.15 0.37
CA VAL A 25 1.32 -17.44 -0.91
C VAL A 25 0.24 -17.99 -1.85
N PRO A 26 -0.69 -17.15 -2.35
CA PRO A 26 -1.75 -17.60 -3.24
C PRO A 26 -1.24 -17.74 -4.69
N ASP A 27 -1.81 -18.69 -5.45
CA ASP A 27 -1.57 -18.83 -6.91
C ASP A 27 -2.36 -17.80 -7.75
N ARG A 28 -2.88 -16.75 -7.12
CA ARG A 28 -3.68 -15.71 -7.76
C ARG A 28 -2.77 -14.70 -8.48
N PRO A 29 -3.24 -14.05 -9.56
CA PRO A 29 -2.45 -13.04 -10.27
C PRO A 29 -2.00 -11.87 -9.39
N GLY A 30 -0.86 -11.27 -9.75
CA GLY A 30 -0.31 -10.12 -9.05
C GLY A 30 0.15 -10.46 -7.63
N LEU A 31 -0.23 -9.64 -6.65
CA LEU A 31 0.06 -9.88 -5.23
C LEU A 31 -0.96 -10.82 -4.55
N GLY A 32 -2.00 -11.26 -5.28
CA GLY A 32 -3.02 -12.16 -4.76
C GLY A 32 -4.04 -11.54 -3.81
N ILE A 33 -4.05 -10.22 -3.65
CA ILE A 33 -5.11 -9.42 -3.00
C ILE A 33 -6.17 -9.01 -4.04
N ASP A 34 -7.38 -8.71 -3.58
CA ASP A 34 -8.45 -8.16 -4.44
C ASP A 34 -8.33 -6.63 -4.55
N ASP A 35 -8.21 -5.95 -3.42
CA ASP A 35 -8.10 -4.49 -3.34
C ASP A 35 -7.49 -4.04 -2.00
N VAL A 36 -7.20 -2.75 -1.89
CA VAL A 36 -6.81 -2.07 -0.66
C VAL A 36 -7.98 -1.28 -0.06
N VAL A 37 -8.03 -1.17 1.27
CA VAL A 37 -9.11 -0.49 2.00
C VAL A 37 -8.69 0.94 2.32
N ASP A 38 -9.19 1.89 1.52
CA ASP A 38 -8.88 3.32 1.62
C ASP A 38 -9.15 3.91 3.00
N GLU A 39 -10.21 3.46 3.68
CA GLU A 39 -10.57 3.93 5.01
C GLU A 39 -9.52 3.56 6.06
N VAL A 40 -8.99 2.32 5.99
CA VAL A 40 -7.96 1.84 6.92
C VAL A 40 -6.65 2.56 6.65
N ILE A 41 -6.26 2.72 5.39
CA ILE A 41 -5.05 3.46 5.03
C ILE A 41 -5.14 4.92 5.51
N SER A 42 -6.28 5.57 5.30
CA SER A 42 -6.49 6.96 5.71
C SER A 42 -6.40 7.16 7.22
N GLN A 43 -6.83 6.18 8.03
CA GLN A 43 -6.74 6.23 9.50
C GLN A 43 -5.31 6.17 10.02
N HIS A 44 -4.37 5.64 9.21
CA HIS A 44 -3.00 5.33 9.63
C HIS A 44 -1.93 6.10 8.82
N LEU A 45 -2.30 7.25 8.25
CA LEU A 45 -1.35 8.13 7.55
C LEU A 45 -0.25 8.65 8.47
N GLN A 46 0.96 8.75 7.92
CA GLN A 46 2.10 9.32 8.65
C GLN A 46 1.93 10.83 8.87
N PRO A 47 2.50 11.39 9.95
CA PRO A 47 2.49 12.82 10.18
C PRO A 47 3.07 13.60 8.98
N GLY A 48 2.34 14.60 8.50
CA GLY A 48 2.75 15.43 7.36
C GLY A 48 2.23 14.96 6.00
N VAL A 49 1.62 13.77 5.91
CA VAL A 49 0.96 13.30 4.68
C VAL A 49 -0.44 13.91 4.60
N THR A 50 -0.79 14.47 3.44
CA THR A 50 -2.04 15.24 3.24
C THR A 50 -3.20 14.40 2.72
N GLY A 51 -2.97 13.15 2.30
CA GLY A 51 -4.02 12.23 1.90
C GLY A 51 -3.51 11.03 1.11
N ILE A 52 -4.42 10.11 0.83
CA ILE A 52 -4.21 9.01 -0.13
C ILE A 52 -4.54 9.49 -1.55
N TRP A 53 -4.01 8.78 -2.54
CA TRP A 53 -4.35 8.94 -3.96
C TRP A 53 -4.40 10.39 -4.46
N GLN A 54 -3.47 11.22 -3.99
CA GLN A 54 -3.40 12.63 -4.37
C GLN A 54 -3.16 12.79 -5.88
N PRO A 55 -3.70 13.86 -6.50
CA PRO A 55 -3.44 14.13 -7.90
C PRO A 55 -1.95 14.26 -8.17
N THR A 56 -1.52 13.74 -9.32
CA THR A 56 -0.11 13.73 -9.73
C THR A 56 0.19 14.77 -10.80
N ASP A 57 -0.75 15.67 -11.13
CA ASP A 57 -0.63 16.65 -12.23
C ASP A 57 0.58 17.57 -12.10
N GLN A 58 1.06 17.79 -10.87
CA GLN A 58 2.29 18.56 -10.62
C GLN A 58 3.51 17.97 -11.35
N TRP A 59 3.52 16.65 -11.58
CA TRP A 59 4.61 15.95 -12.23
C TRP A 59 4.55 16.04 -13.76
N ASP A 60 3.41 16.41 -14.34
CA ASP A 60 3.24 16.50 -15.80
C ASP A 60 4.16 17.56 -16.43
N ASN A 61 4.55 18.57 -15.64
CA ASN A 61 5.39 19.69 -16.07
C ASN A 61 6.73 19.74 -15.32
N GLU A 62 7.02 18.74 -14.48
CA GLU A 62 8.23 18.71 -13.69
C GLU A 62 9.44 18.41 -14.61
N TYR A 63 10.36 19.37 -14.71
CA TYR A 63 11.58 19.17 -15.48
C TYR A 63 12.66 18.54 -14.59
N SER A 64 12.68 17.21 -14.58
CA SER A 64 13.73 16.47 -13.87
C SER A 64 15.06 16.57 -14.60
N TRP A 65 16.07 17.09 -13.91
CA TRP A 65 17.46 17.05 -14.38
C TRP A 65 18.08 15.68 -14.09
N ASP A 66 17.47 14.62 -14.62
CA ASP A 66 18.01 13.26 -14.53
C ASP A 66 19.19 13.10 -15.50
N ARG A 67 20.34 13.62 -15.06
CA ARG A 67 21.62 13.50 -15.77
C ARG A 67 22.58 12.70 -14.91
N THR A 68 23.23 11.73 -15.54
CA THR A 68 24.21 10.86 -14.90
C THR A 68 25.51 11.59 -14.52
N TRP A 69 25.83 12.73 -15.14
CA TRP A 69 26.97 13.59 -14.80
C TRP A 69 26.68 15.07 -15.09
N SER A 70 27.21 15.98 -14.24
CA SER A 70 27.09 17.44 -14.34
C SER A 70 28.34 18.11 -14.90
#